data_AF-A0A392NZ04-F1
#
_entry.id   AF-A0A392NZ04-F1
#
_cell.length_a   1.000
_cell.length_b   1.000
_cell.length_c   1.000
_cell.angle_alpha   90.00
_cell.angle_beta   90.00
_cell.angle_gamma   90.00
#
_symmetry.space_group_name_H-M   'P 1'
#
loop_
_entity.id
_entity.type
_entity.pdbx_description
1 polymer ?
#
loop_
_entity_poly.entity_id
_entity_poly.type
_entity_poly.pdbx_seq_one_letter_code
_entity_poly.pdbx_strand_id
1 'polypeptide(L)'
;MSFVMHDLMHDLATFLGGEFFFRTEELAKETKINIKARHLSFTKFNGLISENFEVLGRVKFLRTFLPINFEVAAFNNEKVPCILLLKLKYLRVLSFCRFRNLDLLPDSIGKLIHLRYLNLSLTGITTLPESLCSLYNLQTLNLFGCYKLTMLPCGMQNLVNLCYLDIAETALKEMPKSMSKLNKLHHLSYFIVGKQEEDGIKELGELSNLHGSLSIRKLENVTNGNEALEARMMDKKHIDSLFL
;
A
#
# COMPACT_ATOMS: atom_id res chain seq x y z
N MET A 1 -4.61 9.73 18.02
CA MET A 1 -4.70 11.21 17.92
C MET A 1 -5.48 11.53 16.65
N SER A 2 -6.63 12.19 16.77
CA SER A 2 -7.39 12.65 15.60
C SER A 2 -6.95 14.08 15.27
N PHE A 3 -6.53 14.31 14.03
CA PHE A 3 -6.29 15.66 13.54
C PHE A 3 -7.62 16.24 13.04
N VAL A 4 -8.05 17.36 13.61
CA VAL A 4 -9.28 18.06 13.21
C VAL A 4 -8.89 19.40 12.61
N MET A 5 -9.34 19.66 11.38
CA MET A 5 -9.23 20.97 10.76
C MET A 5 -10.40 21.83 11.23
N HIS A 6 -10.14 23.09 11.58
CA HIS A 6 -11.18 24.04 11.94
C HIS A 6 -12.14 24.29 10.76
N ASP A 7 -13.44 24.44 11.02
CA ASP A 7 -14.49 24.55 9.99
C ASP A 7 -14.21 25.68 8.99
N LEU A 8 -13.82 26.88 9.44
CA LEU A 8 -13.41 27.97 8.54
C LEU A 8 -12.26 27.62 7.59
N MET A 9 -11.28 26.83 8.06
CA MET A 9 -10.18 26.36 7.21
C MET A 9 -10.65 25.29 6.24
N HIS A 10 -11.60 24.46 6.65
CA HIS A 10 -12.26 23.50 5.79
C HIS A 10 -13.04 24.19 4.67
N ASP A 11 -13.85 25.20 5.00
CA ASP A 11 -14.64 25.97 4.04
C ASP A 11 -13.74 26.71 3.05
N LEU A 12 -12.67 27.35 3.52
CA LEU A 12 -11.69 28.01 2.67
C LEU A 12 -11.00 27.02 1.72
N ALA A 13 -10.58 25.85 2.23
CA ALA A 13 -9.97 24.81 1.41
C ALA A 13 -10.94 24.28 0.35
N THR A 14 -12.22 24.14 0.70
CA THR A 14 -13.27 23.69 -0.22
C THR A 14 -13.58 24.73 -1.28
N PHE A 15 -13.65 26.01 -0.91
CA PHE A 15 -13.84 27.10 -1.85
C PHE A 15 -12.71 27.21 -2.87
N LEU A 16 -11.44 27.15 -2.42
CA LEU A 16 -10.28 27.28 -3.29
C LEU A 16 -9.99 26.03 -4.12
N GLY A 17 -10.22 24.85 -3.54
CA GLY A 17 -9.84 23.56 -4.12
C GLY A 17 -10.97 22.78 -4.79
N GLY A 18 -12.22 23.23 -4.68
CA GLY A 18 -13.42 22.46 -5.03
C GLY A 18 -13.48 21.95 -6.48
N GLU A 19 -12.77 22.58 -7.42
CA GLU A 19 -12.68 22.05 -8.80
C GLU A 19 -11.68 20.89 -8.97
N PHE A 20 -10.75 20.71 -8.01
CA PHE A 20 -9.66 19.73 -8.05
C PHE A 20 -9.90 18.50 -7.18
N PHE A 21 -10.84 18.55 -6.23
CA PHE A 21 -11.18 17.39 -5.42
C PHE A 21 -12.68 17.12 -5.41
N PHE A 22 -13.06 15.87 -5.20
CA PHE A 22 -14.45 15.44 -5.19
C PHE A 22 -14.70 14.43 -4.06
N ARG A 23 -15.80 14.62 -3.33
CA ARG A 23 -16.24 13.78 -2.20
C ARG A 23 -17.62 13.19 -2.47
N THR A 24 -17.79 11.88 -2.28
CA THR A 24 -19.03 11.19 -2.65
C THR A 24 -20.22 11.40 -1.70
N GLU A 25 -20.04 12.05 -0.55
CA GLU A 25 -21.17 12.38 0.35
C GLU A 25 -22.06 13.50 -0.22
N GLU A 26 -21.56 14.27 -1.18
CA GLU A 26 -22.26 15.37 -1.85
C GLU A 26 -23.11 14.93 -3.05
N LEU A 27 -23.14 13.62 -3.36
CA LEU A 27 -23.68 13.06 -4.60
C LEU A 27 -25.19 12.86 -4.64
N ALA A 28 -25.90 13.14 -3.55
CA ALA A 28 -27.36 13.09 -3.55
C ALA A 28 -28.01 14.22 -4.35
N LYS A 29 -27.24 15.22 -4.83
CA LYS A 29 -27.82 16.45 -5.40
C LYS A 29 -27.50 16.80 -6.84
N GLU A 30 -26.34 16.49 -7.44
CA GLU A 30 -26.16 16.70 -8.89
C GLU A 30 -24.86 16.10 -9.45
N THR A 31 -25.00 15.30 -10.49
CA THR A 31 -23.94 14.64 -11.25
C THR A 31 -23.21 15.64 -12.14
N LYS A 32 -21.98 16.04 -11.77
CA LYS A 32 -20.91 16.50 -12.69
C LYS A 32 -19.56 16.46 -11.97
N ILE A 33 -18.87 15.31 -12.00
CA ILE A 33 -17.44 15.30 -11.61
C ILE A 33 -16.68 16.22 -12.59
N ASN A 34 -16.01 17.23 -12.04
CA ASN A 34 -15.25 18.18 -12.84
C ASN A 34 -14.08 17.46 -13.55
N ILE A 35 -13.87 17.74 -14.84
CA ILE A 35 -12.75 17.19 -15.63
C ILE A 35 -11.37 17.59 -15.08
N LYS A 36 -11.31 18.68 -14.30
CA LYS A 36 -10.10 19.13 -13.62
C LYS A 36 -9.82 18.34 -12.35
N ALA A 37 -10.75 17.53 -11.86
CA ALA A 37 -10.57 16.75 -10.65
C ALA A 37 -9.28 15.92 -10.70
N ARG A 38 -8.54 15.97 -9.59
CA ARG A 38 -7.28 15.25 -9.34
C ARG A 38 -7.38 14.36 -8.11
N HIS A 39 -8.31 14.62 -7.20
CA HIS A 39 -8.42 13.88 -5.95
C HIS A 39 -9.84 13.40 -5.72
N LEU A 40 -10.02 12.09 -5.59
CA LEU A 40 -11.30 11.46 -5.29
C LEU A 40 -11.22 10.81 -3.92
N SER A 41 -12.15 11.18 -3.05
CA SER A 41 -12.35 10.51 -1.78
C SER A 41 -13.81 10.11 -1.56
N PHE A 42 -14.02 9.00 -0.87
CA PHE A 42 -15.36 8.44 -0.71
C PHE A 42 -15.53 7.71 0.62
N THR A 43 -16.72 7.83 1.21
CA THR A 43 -17.08 7.13 2.45
C THR A 43 -17.91 5.87 2.21
N LYS A 44 -18.64 5.84 1.09
CA LYS A 44 -19.31 4.66 0.55
C LYS A 44 -18.97 4.53 -0.92
N PHE A 45 -18.46 3.36 -1.30
CA PHE A 45 -18.29 2.99 -2.70
C PHE A 45 -19.63 2.43 -3.21
N ASN A 46 -20.68 3.26 -3.22
CA ASN A 46 -21.95 2.88 -3.83
C ASN A 46 -21.78 2.80 -5.36
N GLY A 47 -22.65 2.01 -6.00
CA GLY A 47 -22.57 1.53 -7.40
C GLY A 47 -22.31 2.55 -8.52
N LEU A 48 -22.15 3.84 -8.24
CA LEU A 48 -21.91 4.90 -9.22
C LEU A 48 -20.69 4.64 -10.13
N ILE A 49 -19.60 4.05 -9.63
CA ILE A 49 -18.44 3.69 -10.49
C ILE A 49 -18.62 2.31 -11.14
N SER A 50 -19.34 1.39 -10.48
CA SER A 50 -19.64 0.07 -11.04
C SER A 50 -20.68 0.13 -12.17
N GLU A 51 -21.56 1.12 -12.14
CA GLU A 51 -22.66 1.31 -13.10
C GLU A 51 -22.38 2.43 -14.11
N ASN A 52 -21.39 3.30 -13.86
CA ASN A 52 -21.14 4.49 -14.68
C ASN A 52 -19.65 4.66 -15.04
N PHE A 53 -19.09 3.64 -15.71
CA PHE A 53 -17.68 3.62 -16.16
C PHE A 53 -17.27 4.77 -17.09
N GLU A 54 -18.23 5.48 -17.68
CA GLU A 54 -18.00 6.71 -18.45
C GLU A 54 -17.38 7.81 -17.59
N VAL A 55 -17.76 7.88 -16.31
CA VAL A 55 -17.25 8.87 -15.36
C VAL A 55 -15.74 8.73 -15.18
N LEU A 56 -15.23 7.50 -15.10
CA LEU A 56 -13.78 7.23 -15.03
C LEU A 56 -13.01 7.73 -16.26
N GLY A 57 -13.66 7.79 -17.44
CA GLY A 57 -13.06 8.37 -18.64
C GLY A 57 -12.82 9.87 -18.49
N ARG A 58 -13.71 10.58 -17.80
CA ARG A 58 -13.61 12.04 -17.56
C ARG A 58 -12.51 12.37 -16.55
N VAL A 59 -12.27 11.51 -15.57
CA VAL A 59 -11.24 11.69 -14.53
C VAL A 59 -9.95 10.91 -14.79
N LYS A 60 -9.55 10.71 -16.06
CA LYS A 60 -8.33 9.96 -16.40
C LYS A 60 -7.05 10.48 -15.72
N PHE A 61 -7.02 11.76 -15.36
CA PHE A 61 -5.89 12.45 -14.71
C PHE A 61 -5.95 12.46 -13.18
N LEU A 62 -6.79 11.60 -12.60
CA LEU A 62 -6.86 11.43 -11.15
C LEU A 62 -5.50 11.01 -10.59
N ARG A 63 -5.11 11.66 -9.50
CA ARG A 63 -3.87 11.43 -8.75
C ARG A 63 -4.13 10.72 -7.43
N THR A 64 -5.33 10.83 -6.87
CA THR A 64 -5.71 10.19 -5.61
C THR A 64 -7.05 9.50 -5.73
N PHE A 65 -7.08 8.24 -5.30
CA PHE A 65 -8.29 7.45 -5.08
C PHE A 65 -8.23 6.89 -3.66
N LEU A 66 -9.03 7.44 -2.74
CA LEU A 66 -8.87 7.20 -1.31
C LEU A 66 -10.22 7.03 -0.59
N PRO A 67 -10.50 5.87 0.02
CA PRO A 67 -11.62 5.73 0.96
C PRO A 67 -11.32 6.51 2.24
N ILE A 68 -12.29 7.29 2.73
CA ILE A 68 -12.23 8.02 4.01
C ILE A 68 -13.43 7.56 4.85
N ASN A 69 -13.28 7.31 6.15
CA ASN A 69 -14.40 6.89 7.03
C ASN A 69 -15.21 5.71 6.47
N PHE A 70 -14.55 4.78 5.78
CA PHE A 70 -15.21 3.74 5.01
C PHE A 70 -15.91 2.72 5.90
N GLU A 71 -17.25 2.72 5.86
CA GLU A 71 -18.07 1.63 6.38
C GLU A 71 -17.92 0.41 5.48
N VAL A 72 -17.88 -0.79 6.06
CA VAL A 72 -17.69 -2.04 5.31
C VAL A 72 -18.80 -2.16 4.27
N ALA A 73 -18.48 -1.88 3.01
CA ALA A 73 -19.39 -2.07 1.90
C ALA A 73 -19.64 -3.58 1.74
N ALA A 74 -20.92 -3.99 1.83
CA ALA A 74 -21.37 -5.36 1.58
C ALA A 74 -21.36 -5.75 0.08
N PHE A 75 -20.61 -5.02 -0.76
CA PHE A 75 -20.69 -5.10 -2.21
C PHE A 75 -19.57 -5.95 -2.83
N ASN A 76 -19.94 -6.82 -3.77
CA ASN A 76 -19.02 -7.59 -4.60
C ASN A 76 -18.42 -6.68 -5.69
N ASN A 77 -17.18 -6.25 -5.48
CA ASN A 77 -16.49 -5.28 -6.34
C ASN A 77 -15.39 -5.93 -7.22
N GLU A 78 -15.48 -7.23 -7.54
CA GLU A 78 -14.40 -7.98 -8.20
C GLU A 78 -13.83 -7.31 -9.47
N LYS A 79 -14.70 -6.67 -10.28
CA LYS A 79 -14.28 -6.04 -11.55
C LYS A 79 -13.80 -4.59 -11.41
N VAL A 80 -14.12 -3.93 -10.30
CA VAL A 80 -13.83 -2.51 -10.08
C VAL A 80 -12.33 -2.22 -10.07
N PRO A 81 -11.48 -2.96 -9.33
CA PRO A 81 -10.03 -2.79 -9.37
C PRO A 81 -9.48 -2.89 -10.79
N CYS A 82 -9.87 -3.91 -11.57
CA CYS A 82 -9.43 -4.07 -12.96
C CYS A 82 -9.69 -2.80 -13.78
N ILE A 83 -10.91 -2.27 -13.71
CA ILE A 83 -11.31 -1.13 -14.54
C ILE A 83 -10.63 0.17 -14.07
N LEU A 84 -10.53 0.38 -12.76
CA LEU A 84 -9.81 1.53 -12.20
C LEU A 84 -8.34 1.52 -12.60
N LEU A 85 -7.66 0.38 -12.41
CA LEU A 85 -6.25 0.23 -12.74
C LEU A 85 -6.00 0.39 -14.24
N LEU A 86 -6.94 -0.01 -15.10
CA LEU A 86 -6.84 0.21 -16.55
C LEU A 86 -7.00 1.68 -16.95
N LYS A 87 -7.87 2.45 -16.29
CA LYS A 87 -8.20 3.82 -16.72
C LYS A 87 -7.37 4.92 -16.04
N LEU A 88 -7.02 4.75 -14.77
CA LEU A 88 -6.47 5.84 -13.93
C LEU A 88 -4.94 5.79 -13.84
N LYS A 89 -4.26 6.01 -14.97
CA LYS A 89 -2.79 5.84 -15.09
C LYS A 89 -1.94 6.87 -14.34
N TYR A 90 -2.53 8.00 -13.93
CA TYR A 90 -1.82 9.11 -13.27
C TYR A 90 -1.92 9.07 -11.74
N LEU A 91 -2.44 7.98 -11.19
CA LEU A 91 -2.55 7.79 -9.75
C LEU A 91 -1.18 7.83 -9.08
N ARG A 92 -1.14 8.56 -7.97
CA ARG A 92 -0.03 8.61 -7.01
C ARG A 92 -0.41 7.97 -5.68
N VAL A 93 -1.70 8.06 -5.32
CA VAL A 93 -2.27 7.48 -4.10
C VAL A 93 -3.45 6.60 -4.50
N LEU A 94 -3.37 5.32 -4.17
CA LEU A 94 -4.42 4.34 -4.40
C LEU A 94 -4.67 3.55 -3.11
N SER A 95 -5.92 3.44 -2.71
CA SER A 95 -6.31 2.60 -1.59
C SER A 95 -7.55 1.79 -1.91
N PHE A 96 -7.44 0.49 -1.68
CA PHE A 96 -8.53 -0.49 -1.64
C PHE A 96 -8.74 -1.00 -0.20
N CYS A 97 -8.34 -0.21 0.79
CA CYS A 97 -8.46 -0.57 2.20
C CYS A 97 -9.88 -1.05 2.52
N ARG A 98 -9.99 -2.21 3.18
CA ARG A 98 -11.27 -2.87 3.55
C ARG A 98 -12.12 -3.39 2.38
N PHE A 99 -11.57 -3.50 1.17
CA PHE A 99 -12.24 -4.20 0.06
C PHE A 99 -12.11 -5.72 0.30
N ARG A 100 -12.96 -6.28 1.18
CA ARG A 100 -12.82 -7.67 1.68
C ARG A 100 -12.88 -8.74 0.58
N ASN A 101 -13.61 -8.47 -0.51
CA ASN A 101 -13.77 -9.38 -1.65
C ASN A 101 -12.69 -9.17 -2.73
N LEU A 102 -11.65 -8.38 -2.44
CA LEU A 102 -10.49 -8.26 -3.31
C LEU A 102 -9.53 -9.41 -3.00
N ASP A 103 -9.71 -10.56 -3.65
CA ASP A 103 -8.84 -11.73 -3.45
C ASP A 103 -7.58 -11.70 -4.34
N LEU A 104 -7.61 -10.95 -5.46
CA LEU A 104 -6.54 -10.82 -6.43
C LEU A 104 -6.37 -9.37 -6.89
N LEU A 105 -5.12 -8.91 -6.97
CA LEU A 105 -4.79 -7.62 -7.58
C LEU A 105 -4.40 -7.82 -9.07
N PRO A 106 -5.05 -7.15 -10.02
CA PRO A 106 -4.76 -7.32 -11.45
C PRO A 106 -3.36 -6.86 -11.86
N ASP A 107 -2.75 -7.55 -12.83
CA ASP A 107 -1.41 -7.21 -13.37
C ASP A 107 -1.29 -5.79 -13.93
N SER A 108 -2.42 -5.19 -14.30
CA SER A 108 -2.45 -3.80 -14.74
C SER A 108 -1.97 -2.79 -13.69
N ILE A 109 -1.81 -3.20 -12.42
CA ILE A 109 -1.19 -2.39 -11.36
C ILE A 109 0.19 -1.88 -11.77
N GLY A 110 1.00 -2.71 -12.43
CA GLY A 110 2.35 -2.34 -12.88
C GLY A 110 2.39 -1.21 -13.92
N LYS A 111 1.23 -0.84 -14.49
CA LYS A 111 1.10 0.31 -15.39
C LYS A 111 0.92 1.64 -14.65
N LEU A 112 0.72 1.63 -13.33
CA LEU A 112 0.57 2.85 -12.52
C LEU A 112 1.94 3.41 -12.10
N ILE A 113 2.80 3.70 -13.06
CA ILE A 113 4.22 4.06 -12.82
C ILE A 113 4.43 5.30 -11.92
N HIS A 114 3.40 6.12 -11.73
CA HIS A 114 3.42 7.30 -10.86
C HIS A 114 3.01 7.01 -9.42
N LEU A 115 2.60 5.78 -9.12
CA LEU A 115 2.10 5.39 -7.81
C LEU A 115 3.21 5.51 -6.76
N ARG A 116 2.88 6.15 -5.64
CA ARG A 116 3.75 6.37 -4.48
C ARG A 116 3.18 5.73 -3.23
N TYR A 117 1.86 5.63 -3.14
CA TYR A 117 1.16 5.04 -2.00
C TYR A 117 0.15 4.02 -2.50
N LEU A 118 0.30 2.78 -2.04
CA LEU A 118 -0.64 1.70 -2.26
C LEU A 118 -1.07 1.13 -0.90
N ASN A 119 -2.36 1.20 -0.61
CA ASN A 119 -2.93 0.60 0.59
C ASN A 119 -3.95 -0.47 0.21
N LEU A 120 -3.63 -1.71 0.56
CA LEU A 120 -4.46 -2.90 0.39
C LEU A 120 -4.84 -3.50 1.75
N SER A 121 -4.66 -2.76 2.85
CA SER A 121 -4.91 -3.27 4.19
C SER A 121 -6.34 -3.79 4.35
N LEU A 122 -6.52 -4.86 5.13
CA LEU A 122 -7.81 -5.47 5.43
C LEU A 122 -8.58 -5.93 4.16
N THR A 123 -7.86 -6.35 3.13
CA THR A 123 -8.41 -7.00 1.93
C THR A 123 -8.30 -8.52 2.00
N GLY A 124 -8.99 -9.22 1.09
CA GLY A 124 -8.93 -10.68 0.96
C GLY A 124 -7.72 -11.21 0.20
N ILE A 125 -6.76 -10.35 -0.16
CA ILE A 125 -5.70 -10.67 -1.12
C ILE A 125 -4.91 -11.90 -0.67
N THR A 126 -4.77 -12.86 -1.58
CA THR A 126 -4.03 -14.12 -1.35
C THR A 126 -2.61 -14.07 -1.92
N THR A 127 -2.44 -13.37 -3.04
CA THR A 127 -1.16 -13.15 -3.73
C THR A 127 -1.12 -11.75 -4.35
N LEU A 128 0.09 -11.21 -4.53
CA LEU A 128 0.33 -9.97 -5.28
C LEU A 128 0.93 -10.32 -6.65
N PRO A 129 0.58 -9.61 -7.73
CA PRO A 129 1.16 -9.85 -9.03
C PRO A 129 2.62 -9.38 -9.10
N GLU A 130 3.48 -10.09 -9.85
CA GLU A 130 4.87 -9.68 -10.10
C GLU A 130 4.99 -8.31 -10.76
N SER A 131 3.99 -7.92 -11.54
CA SER A 131 3.92 -6.59 -12.14
C SER A 131 3.85 -5.45 -11.12
N LEU A 132 3.50 -5.70 -9.85
CA LEU A 132 3.61 -4.69 -8.78
C LEU A 132 5.05 -4.20 -8.61
N CYS A 133 6.03 -5.06 -8.87
CA CYS A 133 7.45 -4.75 -8.74
C CYS A 133 7.99 -3.82 -9.83
N SER A 134 7.19 -3.42 -10.83
CA SER A 134 7.55 -2.35 -11.77
C SER A 134 7.31 -0.94 -11.20
N LEU A 135 6.68 -0.83 -10.03
CA LEU A 135 6.34 0.44 -9.39
C LEU A 135 7.55 1.07 -8.67
N TYR A 136 8.59 1.42 -9.42
CA TYR A 136 9.84 1.98 -8.87
C TYR A 136 9.66 3.27 -8.05
N ASN A 137 8.55 4.01 -8.21
CA ASN A 137 8.22 5.22 -7.45
C ASN A 137 7.45 4.94 -6.15
N LEU A 138 7.11 3.68 -5.86
CA LEU A 138 6.32 3.32 -4.70
C LEU A 138 7.12 3.58 -3.42
N GLN A 139 6.52 4.34 -2.50
CA GLN A 139 7.10 4.74 -1.21
C GLN A 139 6.40 4.05 -0.04
N THR A 140 5.13 3.71 -0.19
CA THR A 140 4.34 3.03 0.83
C THR A 140 3.56 1.90 0.23
N LEU A 141 3.74 0.71 0.80
CA LEU A 141 2.94 -0.48 0.56
C LEU A 141 2.37 -0.95 1.91
N ASN A 142 1.07 -0.75 2.09
CA ASN A 142 0.36 -1.21 3.29
C ASN A 142 -0.46 -2.45 2.98
N LEU A 143 -0.09 -3.57 3.60
CA LEU A 143 -0.70 -4.90 3.51
C LEU A 143 -1.22 -5.37 4.88
N PHE A 144 -1.35 -4.46 5.84
CA PHE A 144 -1.81 -4.76 7.19
C PHE A 144 -3.13 -5.54 7.18
N GLY A 145 -3.18 -6.65 7.91
CA GLY A 145 -4.40 -7.44 8.04
C GLY A 145 -4.87 -8.13 6.75
N CYS A 146 -3.97 -8.31 5.77
CA CYS A 146 -4.20 -9.23 4.65
C CYS A 146 -3.93 -10.67 5.13
N TYR A 147 -4.82 -11.20 5.97
CA TYR A 147 -4.63 -12.49 6.66
C TYR A 147 -4.43 -13.70 5.74
N LYS A 148 -4.87 -13.62 4.48
CA LYS A 148 -4.73 -14.70 3.49
C LYS A 148 -3.47 -14.57 2.61
N LEU A 149 -2.72 -13.48 2.73
CA LEU A 149 -1.52 -13.26 1.92
C LEU A 149 -0.38 -14.15 2.43
N THR A 150 0.11 -15.04 1.58
CA THR A 150 1.11 -16.05 1.97
C THR A 150 2.50 -15.84 1.38
N MET A 151 2.61 -15.04 0.33
CA MET A 151 3.88 -14.71 -0.34
C MET A 151 3.87 -13.27 -0.86
N LEU A 152 5.03 -12.64 -0.83
CA LEU A 152 5.28 -11.41 -1.58
C LEU A 152 5.89 -11.76 -2.95
N PRO A 153 5.77 -10.89 -3.96
CA PRO A 153 6.38 -11.13 -5.28
C PRO A 153 7.90 -11.28 -5.20
N CYS A 154 8.50 -12.05 -6.10
CA CYS A 154 9.94 -12.29 -6.10
C CYS A 154 10.76 -11.08 -6.55
N GLY A 155 10.13 -10.10 -7.20
CA GLY A 155 10.75 -8.85 -7.64
C GLY A 155 10.75 -7.70 -6.62
N MET A 156 10.44 -7.93 -5.35
CA MET A 156 10.30 -6.87 -4.33
C MET A 156 11.51 -5.93 -4.22
N GLN A 157 12.72 -6.44 -4.48
CA GLN A 157 13.97 -5.69 -4.53
C GLN A 157 14.00 -4.55 -5.57
N ASN A 158 13.07 -4.54 -6.54
CA ASN A 158 12.94 -3.48 -7.53
C ASN A 158 12.23 -2.22 -7.00
N LEU A 159 11.57 -2.31 -5.83
CA LEU A 159 10.88 -1.20 -5.19
C LEU A 159 11.85 -0.29 -4.42
N VAL A 160 12.93 0.16 -5.07
CA VAL A 160 14.08 0.86 -4.46
C VAL A 160 13.75 2.18 -3.75
N ASN A 161 12.54 2.73 -3.94
CA ASN A 161 12.05 3.92 -3.24
C ASN A 161 11.07 3.62 -2.10
N LEU A 162 10.86 2.34 -1.78
CA LEU A 162 9.94 1.93 -0.73
C LEU A 162 10.49 2.33 0.64
N CYS A 163 9.73 3.15 1.35
CA CYS A 163 10.04 3.63 2.69
C CYS A 163 9.21 2.93 3.76
N TYR A 164 8.05 2.39 3.41
CA TYR A 164 7.14 1.80 4.37
C TYR A 164 6.52 0.54 3.80
N LEU A 165 6.82 -0.60 4.42
CA LEU A 165 6.22 -1.90 4.13
C LEU A 165 5.56 -2.42 5.40
N ASP A 166 4.23 -2.33 5.46
CA ASP A 166 3.48 -2.91 6.57
C ASP A 166 2.85 -4.21 6.15
N ILE A 167 3.34 -5.29 6.75
CA ILE A 167 2.92 -6.68 6.52
C ILE A 167 2.42 -7.30 7.82
N ALA A 168 2.14 -6.52 8.86
CA ALA A 168 1.57 -7.06 10.09
C ALA A 168 0.24 -7.75 9.80
N GLU A 169 -0.09 -8.78 10.58
CA GLU A 169 -1.33 -9.55 10.43
C GLU A 169 -1.50 -10.19 9.04
N THR A 170 -0.39 -10.61 8.42
CA THR A 170 -0.37 -11.44 7.20
C THR A 170 0.17 -12.84 7.51
N ALA A 171 -0.12 -13.80 6.62
CA ALA A 171 0.29 -15.20 6.76
C ALA A 171 1.53 -15.54 5.91
N LEU A 172 2.45 -14.58 5.73
CA LEU A 172 3.65 -14.78 4.93
C LEU A 172 4.49 -15.94 5.49
N LYS A 173 4.98 -16.80 4.59
CA LYS A 173 5.78 -17.98 4.96
C LYS A 173 7.28 -17.70 4.90
N GLU A 174 7.70 -16.77 4.07
CA GLU A 174 9.08 -16.40 3.79
C GLU A 174 9.17 -14.95 3.32
N MET A 175 10.38 -14.37 3.41
CA MET A 175 10.69 -13.09 2.78
C MET A 175 11.11 -13.32 1.33
N PRO A 176 10.80 -12.39 0.40
CA PRO A 176 11.41 -12.41 -0.92
C PRO A 176 12.91 -12.16 -0.80
N LYS A 177 13.66 -12.59 -1.81
CA LYS A 177 15.12 -12.47 -1.83
C LYS A 177 15.58 -11.02 -1.99
N SER A 178 16.80 -10.74 -1.54
CA SER A 178 17.48 -9.44 -1.73
C SER A 178 16.74 -8.25 -1.11
N MET A 179 16.11 -8.43 0.07
CA MET A 179 15.46 -7.35 0.81
C MET A 179 16.43 -6.22 1.17
N SER A 180 17.72 -6.50 1.31
CA SER A 180 18.80 -5.53 1.50
C SER A 180 18.80 -4.39 0.47
N LYS A 181 18.29 -4.62 -0.75
CA LYS A 181 18.18 -3.57 -1.78
C LYS A 181 17.15 -2.49 -1.46
N LEU A 182 16.24 -2.73 -0.51
CA LEU A 182 15.27 -1.76 -0.02
C LEU A 182 15.89 -0.84 1.05
N ASN A 183 17.07 -0.28 0.80
CA ASN A 183 17.86 0.49 1.77
C ASN A 183 17.21 1.81 2.25
N LYS A 184 16.12 2.26 1.59
CA LYS A 184 15.29 3.40 2.02
C LYS A 184 14.14 3.00 2.93
N LEU A 185 14.02 1.73 3.30
CA LEU A 185 12.94 1.23 4.13
C LEU A 185 13.10 1.71 5.56
N HIS A 186 12.10 2.45 6.04
CA HIS A 186 12.02 3.00 7.39
C HIS A 186 11.09 2.17 8.28
N HIS A 187 10.16 1.42 7.69
CA HIS A 187 9.24 0.58 8.45
C HIS A 187 9.10 -0.78 7.79
N LEU A 188 9.25 -1.83 8.61
CA LEU A 188 8.99 -3.21 8.30
C LEU A 188 8.40 -3.89 9.55
N SER A 189 7.17 -4.40 9.47
CA SER A 189 6.50 -4.95 10.66
C SER A 189 7.19 -6.21 11.20
N TYR A 190 7.62 -7.10 10.31
CA TYR A 190 8.43 -8.26 10.68
C TYR A 190 9.34 -8.74 9.54
N PHE A 191 10.38 -9.50 9.86
CA PHE A 191 11.27 -10.16 8.91
C PHE A 191 11.33 -11.66 9.22
N ILE A 192 11.07 -12.51 8.22
CA ILE A 192 11.17 -13.97 8.36
C ILE A 192 12.54 -14.41 7.85
N VAL A 193 13.40 -14.91 8.74
CA VAL A 193 14.73 -15.39 8.39
C VAL A 193 14.60 -16.67 7.57
N GLY A 194 15.09 -16.65 6.34
CA GLY A 194 15.18 -17.81 5.47
C GLY A 194 16.43 -18.66 5.75
N LYS A 195 16.60 -19.73 4.99
CA LYS A 195 17.75 -20.65 5.11
C LYS A 195 18.80 -20.42 4.03
N GLN A 196 18.49 -19.59 3.03
CA GLN A 196 19.36 -19.30 1.91
C GLN A 196 20.11 -17.99 2.17
N GLU A 197 21.21 -17.81 1.47
CA GLU A 197 22.02 -16.61 1.61
C GLU A 197 21.25 -15.32 1.25
N GLU A 198 20.35 -15.42 0.28
CA GLU A 198 19.62 -14.29 -0.31
C GLU A 198 18.35 -13.90 0.47
N ASP A 199 17.96 -14.70 1.48
CA ASP A 199 16.79 -14.48 2.35
C ASP A 199 17.12 -14.63 3.85
N GLY A 200 18.42 -14.76 4.18
CA GLY A 200 18.94 -14.91 5.53
C GLY A 200 18.93 -13.62 6.35
N ILE A 201 19.39 -13.70 7.60
CA ILE A 201 19.30 -12.58 8.55
C ILE A 201 20.20 -11.42 8.14
N LYS A 202 21.29 -11.69 7.42
CA LYS A 202 22.22 -10.68 6.92
C LYS A 202 21.57 -9.66 5.98
N GLU A 203 20.44 -9.99 5.35
CA GLU A 203 19.69 -9.06 4.50
C GLU A 203 19.20 -7.82 5.28
N LEU A 204 19.02 -7.94 6.60
CA LEU A 204 18.72 -6.80 7.48
C LEU A 204 19.89 -5.81 7.61
N GLY A 205 21.12 -6.20 7.23
CA GLY A 205 22.34 -5.40 7.38
C GLY A 205 22.25 -4.04 6.68
N GLU A 206 21.75 -4.03 5.44
CA GLU A 206 21.60 -2.81 4.63
C GLU A 206 20.35 -1.98 4.98
N LEU A 207 19.40 -2.56 5.73
CA LEU A 207 18.19 -1.88 6.22
C LEU A 207 18.48 -1.01 7.45
N SER A 208 19.50 -0.15 7.34
CA SER A 208 20.04 0.65 8.46
C SER A 208 19.07 1.69 9.02
N ASN A 209 18.11 2.14 8.21
CA ASN A 209 17.15 3.18 8.56
C ASN A 209 15.83 2.65 9.12
N LEU A 210 15.75 1.40 9.62
CA LEU A 210 14.50 0.91 10.22
C LEU A 210 14.17 1.63 11.53
N HIS A 211 12.90 2.05 11.67
CA HIS A 211 12.35 2.76 12.81
C HIS A 211 11.26 1.95 13.53
N GLY A 212 11.08 2.23 14.83
CA GLY A 212 9.97 1.75 15.63
C GLY A 212 10.10 0.28 16.01
N SER A 213 9.05 -0.50 15.77
CA SER A 213 9.00 -1.91 16.17
C SER A 213 9.33 -2.85 15.01
N LEU A 214 10.18 -3.85 15.26
CA LEU A 214 10.49 -4.93 14.33
C LEU A 214 10.32 -6.29 15.03
N SER A 215 9.65 -7.24 14.38
CA SER A 215 9.67 -8.65 14.79
C SER A 215 10.56 -9.46 13.86
N ILE A 216 11.52 -10.21 14.39
CA ILE A 216 12.28 -11.20 13.63
C ILE A 216 11.65 -12.57 13.90
N ARG A 217 11.37 -13.33 12.85
CA ARG A 217 10.73 -14.65 12.92
C ARG A 217 11.64 -15.70 12.32
N LYS A 218 11.44 -16.95 12.74
CA LYS A 218 12.24 -18.11 12.31
C LYS A 218 13.74 -17.94 12.59
N LEU A 219 14.08 -17.35 13.73
CA LEU A 219 15.46 -17.09 14.13
C LEU A 219 16.27 -18.39 14.28
N GLU A 220 15.62 -19.53 14.47
CA GLU A 220 16.23 -20.86 14.45
C GLU A 220 16.92 -21.23 13.13
N ASN A 221 16.67 -20.47 12.04
CA ASN A 221 17.38 -20.64 10.77
C ASN A 221 18.78 -20.00 10.77
N VAL A 222 19.11 -19.15 11.75
CA VAL A 222 20.44 -18.54 11.89
C VAL A 222 21.41 -19.58 12.46
N THR A 223 22.22 -20.17 11.58
CA THR A 223 23.18 -21.22 11.97
C THR A 223 24.62 -20.72 12.10
N ASN A 224 24.90 -19.50 11.63
CA ASN A 224 26.23 -18.91 11.61
C ASN A 224 26.25 -17.56 12.36
N GLY A 225 27.10 -17.45 13.39
CA GLY A 225 27.25 -16.22 14.18
C GLY A 225 27.73 -15.02 13.36
N ASN A 226 28.51 -15.24 12.29
CA ASN A 226 28.96 -14.16 11.41
C ASN A 226 27.79 -13.54 10.64
N GLU A 227 26.82 -14.35 10.21
CA GLU A 227 25.61 -13.87 9.51
C GLU A 227 24.76 -12.97 10.43
N ALA A 228 24.66 -13.33 11.71
CA ALA A 228 23.98 -12.53 12.71
C ALA A 228 24.67 -11.16 12.93
N LEU A 229 26.01 -11.11 12.88
CA LEU A 229 26.76 -9.84 12.97
C LEU A 229 26.53 -8.96 11.74
N GLU A 230 26.45 -9.54 10.54
CA GLU A 230 26.16 -8.83 9.29
C GLU A 230 24.76 -8.19 9.28
N ALA A 231 23.81 -8.72 10.04
CA ALA A 231 22.48 -8.12 10.21
C ALA A 231 22.53 -6.73 10.90
N ARG A 232 23.65 -6.37 11.55
CA ARG A 232 23.90 -5.03 12.13
C ARG A 232 22.74 -4.50 12.98
N MET A 233 22.18 -5.36 13.82
CA MET A 233 21.01 -5.00 14.64
C MET A 233 21.33 -3.90 15.65
N MET A 234 22.55 -3.90 16.21
CA MET A 234 23.00 -2.90 17.17
C MET A 234 23.21 -1.51 16.57
N ASP A 235 23.37 -1.40 15.25
CA ASP A 235 23.60 -0.13 14.56
C ASP A 235 22.28 0.62 14.26
N LYS A 236 21.14 -0.06 14.38
CA LYS A 236 19.80 0.46 14.05
C LYS A 236 19.22 1.27 15.20
N LYS A 237 19.75 2.49 15.38
CA LYS A 237 19.44 3.41 16.50
C LYS A 237 17.98 3.85 16.62
N HIS A 238 17.17 3.62 15.59
CA HIS A 238 15.78 4.05 15.56
C HIS A 238 14.78 2.92 15.83
N ILE A 239 15.26 1.70 16.07
CA ILE A 239 14.41 0.60 16.55
C ILE A 239 14.21 0.77 18.05
N ASP A 240 12.95 1.01 18.44
CA ASP A 240 12.55 1.20 19.84
C ASP A 240 12.04 -0.10 20.47
N SER A 241 11.68 -1.10 19.66
CA SER A 241 11.17 -2.39 20.14
C SER A 241 11.53 -3.52 19.18
N LEU A 242 12.16 -4.57 19.72
CA LEU A 242 12.53 -5.77 18.97
C LEU A 242 11.83 -6.98 19.58
N PHE A 243 11.12 -7.73 18.74
CA PHE A 243 10.48 -9.00 19.09
C PHE A 243 11.18 -10.13 18.35
N LEU A 244 11.41 -11.27 19.00
CA LEU A 244 12.14 -12.43 18.48
C LEU A 244 11.26 -13.68 18.52
#